data_AF-A0A842TD35-F1
#
_entry.id   AF-A0A842TD35-F1
#
_cell.length_a   1.000
_cell.length_b   1.000
_cell.length_c   1.000
_cell.angle_alpha   90.00
_cell.angle_beta   90.00
_cell.angle_gamma   90.00
#
_symmetry.space_group_name_H-M   'P 1'
#
loop_
_entity.id
_entity.type
_entity.pdbx_description
1 polymer ?
#
loop_
_entity_poly.entity_id
_entity_poly.type
_entity_poly.pdbx_seq_one_letter_code
_entity_poly.pdbx_strand_id
1 'polypeptide(L)'
;MLYTIPRKSLARALVRKQVDRLFEKALQQPEITAWVAANDEVALWALDLLAEKGVRVPKEISVMGFDDRTEALQERLTSYNFNFRAIIPAMIDFVLRKERSLAHRMRKPLEIEGTIIERQTVCSRAYAST
;
A
#
# COMPACT_ATOMS: atom_id res chain seq x y z
N MET A 1 6.78 -35.67 -0.58
CA MET A 1 6.56 -34.88 0.65
C MET A 1 5.68 -33.70 0.27
N LEU A 2 4.36 -33.82 0.43
CA LEU A 2 3.40 -32.78 0.04
C LEU A 2 3.52 -31.64 1.06
N TYR A 3 4.12 -30.52 0.64
CA TYR A 3 4.22 -29.32 1.46
C TYR A 3 2.79 -28.78 1.64
N THR A 4 2.24 -28.90 2.85
CA THR A 4 0.95 -28.32 3.20
C THR A 4 1.08 -26.79 3.11
N ILE A 5 0.64 -26.22 2.00
CA ILE A 5 0.55 -24.77 1.80
C ILE A 5 -0.36 -24.23 2.91
N PRO A 6 0.14 -23.45 3.89
CA PRO A 6 -0.66 -23.01 5.02
C PRO A 6 -1.84 -22.18 4.51
N ARG A 7 -3.06 -22.43 5.01
CA ARG A 7 -4.33 -21.86 4.49
C ARG A 7 -4.30 -20.34 4.22
N LYS A 8 -3.52 -19.57 4.99
CA LYS A 8 -3.28 -18.13 4.79
C LYS A 8 -2.60 -17.82 3.45
N SER A 9 -1.63 -18.64 3.03
CA SER A 9 -0.94 -18.49 1.74
C SER A 9 -1.83 -18.84 0.55
N LEU A 10 -2.77 -19.78 0.69
CA LEU A 10 -3.76 -20.06 -0.35
C LEU A 10 -4.74 -18.91 -0.55
N ALA A 11 -5.29 -18.35 0.53
CA ALA A 11 -6.17 -17.19 0.44
C ALA A 11 -5.47 -15.99 -0.22
N ARG A 12 -4.22 -15.73 0.20
CA ARG A 12 -3.37 -14.68 -0.39
C ARG A 12 -3.11 -14.93 -1.88
N ALA A 13 -2.81 -16.16 -2.29
CA ALA A 13 -2.61 -16.51 -3.70
C ALA A 13 -3.89 -16.33 -4.54
N LEU A 14 -5.07 -16.65 -3.99
CA LEU A 14 -6.35 -16.45 -4.66
C LEU A 14 -6.70 -14.97 -4.83
N VAL A 15 -6.41 -14.15 -3.82
CA VAL A 15 -6.56 -12.69 -3.91
C VAL A 15 -5.58 -12.15 -4.95
N ARG A 16 -4.30 -12.54 -4.87
CA ARG A 16 -3.28 -12.14 -5.84
C ARG A 16 -3.72 -12.40 -7.28
N LYS A 17 -4.18 -13.61 -7.60
CA LYS A 17 -4.67 -13.97 -8.94
C LYS A 17 -5.81 -13.09 -9.43
N GLN A 18 -6.69 -12.62 -8.55
CA GLN A 18 -7.76 -11.69 -8.93
C GLN A 18 -7.22 -10.29 -9.18
N VAL A 19 -6.31 -9.82 -8.31
CA VAL A 19 -5.68 -8.51 -8.41
C VAL A 19 -4.81 -8.41 -9.68
N ASP A 20 -4.10 -9.47 -10.06
CA ASP A 20 -3.30 -9.50 -11.30
C ASP A 20 -4.15 -9.16 -12.54
N ARG A 21 -5.39 -9.68 -12.60
CA ARG A 21 -6.32 -9.37 -13.70
C ARG A 21 -6.72 -7.90 -13.72
N LEU A 22 -6.73 -7.23 -12.58
CA LEU A 22 -7.00 -5.79 -12.49
C LEU A 22 -5.77 -4.98 -12.90
N PHE A 23 -4.57 -5.41 -12.52
CA PHE A 23 -3.32 -4.79 -12.99
C PHE A 23 -3.16 -4.92 -14.50
N GLU A 24 -3.45 -6.07 -15.09
CA GLU A 24 -3.42 -6.24 -16.55
C GLU A 24 -4.39 -5.29 -17.26
N LYS A 25 -5.58 -5.08 -16.70
CA LYS A 25 -6.53 -4.10 -17.23
C LYS A 25 -6.03 -2.66 -17.08
N ALA A 26 -5.46 -2.32 -15.93
CA ALA A 26 -4.89 -0.98 -15.71
C ALA A 26 -3.70 -0.73 -16.65
N LEU A 27 -2.91 -1.75 -16.98
CA LEU A 27 -1.78 -1.64 -17.89
C LEU A 27 -2.21 -1.41 -19.35
N GLN A 28 -3.46 -1.75 -19.70
CA GLN A 28 -4.03 -1.45 -21.02
C GLN A 28 -4.45 0.03 -21.17
N GLN A 29 -4.28 0.85 -20.12
CA GLN A 29 -4.60 2.28 -20.11
C GLN A 29 -3.30 3.12 -20.17
N PRO A 30 -2.80 3.45 -21.37
CA PRO A 30 -1.48 4.08 -21.55
C PRO A 30 -1.38 5.49 -20.97
N GLU A 31 -2.50 6.14 -20.65
CA GLU A 31 -2.56 7.43 -19.98
C GLU A 31 -2.18 7.37 -18.50
N ILE A 32 -2.25 6.18 -17.88
CA ILE A 32 -1.95 5.99 -16.47
C ILE A 32 -0.44 5.87 -16.27
N THR A 33 0.15 6.87 -15.60
CA THR A 33 1.60 6.90 -15.32
C THR A 33 1.96 6.63 -13.86
N ALA A 34 0.96 6.43 -12.99
CA ALA A 34 1.19 6.14 -11.59
C ALA A 34 0.09 5.24 -11.01
N TRP A 35 0.47 4.24 -10.23
CA TRP A 35 -0.41 3.37 -9.48
C TRP A 35 -0.22 3.60 -7.98
N VAL A 36 -1.32 3.94 -7.29
CA VAL A 36 -1.36 4.03 -5.83
C VAL A 36 -2.12 2.80 -5.33
N ALA A 37 -1.40 1.89 -4.70
CA ALA A 37 -1.98 0.66 -4.19
C ALA A 37 -2.67 0.89 -2.83
N ALA A 38 -3.61 0.01 -2.49
CA ALA A 38 -4.33 0.09 -1.22
C ALA A 38 -3.43 -0.14 0.01
N ASN A 39 -2.34 -0.89 -0.15
CA ASN A 39 -1.30 -1.09 0.85
C ASN A 39 0.01 -1.54 0.20
N ASP A 40 1.07 -1.68 1.01
CA ASP A 40 2.38 -2.13 0.57
C ASP A 40 2.35 -3.52 -0.04
N GLU A 41 1.52 -4.44 0.48
CA GLU A 41 1.42 -5.79 -0.07
C GLU A 41 0.94 -5.78 -1.53
N VAL A 42 -0.10 -5.00 -1.81
CA VAL A 42 -0.65 -4.84 -3.16
C VAL A 42 0.32 -4.08 -4.06
N ALA A 43 1.04 -3.08 -3.53
CA ALA A 43 2.07 -2.37 -4.29
C ALA A 43 3.21 -3.30 -4.72
N LEU A 44 3.70 -4.15 -3.80
CA LEU A 44 4.73 -5.14 -4.13
C LEU A 44 4.23 -6.11 -5.19
N TRP A 45 2.96 -6.52 -5.14
CA TRP A 45 2.37 -7.33 -6.19
C TRP A 45 2.32 -6.64 -7.55
N ALA A 46 2.06 -5.34 -7.56
CA ALA A 46 2.14 -4.56 -8.78
C ALA A 46 3.57 -4.52 -9.33
N LEU A 47 4.58 -4.32 -8.48
CA LEU A 47 5.99 -4.34 -8.88
C LEU A 47 6.38 -5.68 -9.51
N ASP A 48 6.00 -6.80 -8.88
CA ASP A 48 6.24 -8.14 -9.41
C ASP A 48 5.65 -8.28 -10.84
N LEU A 49 4.37 -7.92 -11.01
CA LEU A 49 3.69 -8.05 -12.29
C LEU A 49 4.28 -7.11 -13.35
N LEU A 50 4.61 -5.86 -12.99
CA LEU A 50 5.23 -4.91 -13.91
C LEU A 50 6.61 -5.41 -14.37
N ALA A 51 7.41 -5.98 -13.46
CA ALA A 51 8.68 -6.61 -13.79
C ALA A 51 8.49 -7.81 -14.73
N GLU A 52 7.51 -8.68 -14.48
CA GLU A 52 7.16 -9.80 -15.36
C GLU A 52 6.71 -9.35 -16.77
N LYS A 53 6.04 -8.20 -16.87
CA LYS A 53 5.62 -7.61 -18.15
C LYS A 53 6.71 -6.74 -18.79
N GLY A 54 7.87 -6.59 -18.16
CA GLY A 54 8.99 -5.78 -18.66
C GLY A 54 8.76 -4.27 -18.59
N VAL A 55 7.79 -3.80 -17.79
CA VAL A 55 7.48 -2.38 -17.61
C VAL A 55 8.43 -1.78 -16.59
N ARG A 56 9.13 -0.70 -16.95
CA ARG A 56 10.12 -0.07 -16.09
C ARG A 56 9.46 0.81 -15.03
N VAL A 57 9.66 0.46 -13.76
CA VAL A 57 9.35 1.31 -12.61
C VAL A 57 10.63 2.05 -12.19
N PRO A 58 10.61 3.37 -11.92
CA PRO A 58 9.45 4.28 -11.97
C PRO A 58 9.23 4.94 -13.33
N LYS A 59 10.09 4.66 -14.33
CA LYS A 59 10.19 5.44 -15.57
C LYS A 59 8.91 5.42 -16.42
N GLU A 60 8.27 4.27 -16.55
CA GLU A 60 7.03 4.12 -17.33
C GLU A 60 5.81 4.26 -16.41
N ILE A 61 5.84 3.58 -15.27
CA ILE A 61 4.79 3.67 -14.24
C ILE A 61 5.46 3.85 -12.88
N SER A 62 5.07 4.90 -12.17
CA SER A 62 5.38 5.06 -10.74
C SER A 62 4.45 4.20 -9.90
N VAL A 63 4.96 3.59 -8.83
CA VAL A 63 4.17 2.75 -7.91
C VAL A 63 4.37 3.22 -6.48
N MET A 64 3.27 3.39 -5.75
CA MET A 64 3.26 3.78 -4.34
C MET A 64 2.38 2.85 -3.52
N GLY A 65 2.82 2.52 -2.32
CA GLY A 65 2.08 1.75 -1.31
C GLY A 65 1.53 2.60 -0.18
N PHE A 66 1.03 1.90 0.84
CA PHE A 66 0.48 2.45 2.08
C PHE A 66 0.79 1.44 3.20
N ASP A 67 1.24 1.91 4.36
CA ASP A 67 1.56 1.21 5.62
C ASP A 67 2.99 1.50 6.10
N ASP A 68 3.94 1.67 5.17
CA ASP A 68 5.39 1.76 5.42
C ASP A 68 5.93 0.59 6.27
N ARG A 69 5.60 -0.64 5.86
CA ARG A 69 6.08 -1.86 6.52
C ARG A 69 7.55 -2.12 6.20
N THR A 70 8.15 -3.03 6.95
CA THR A 70 9.55 -3.46 6.74
C THR A 70 9.80 -3.90 5.29
N GLU A 71 8.85 -4.59 4.66
CA GLU A 71 8.97 -5.03 3.27
C GLU A 71 9.06 -3.86 2.29
N ALA A 72 8.38 -2.74 2.57
CA ALA A 72 8.49 -1.54 1.73
C ALA A 72 9.90 -0.94 1.79
N LEU A 73 10.54 -0.97 2.95
CA LEU A 73 11.95 -0.57 3.08
C LEU A 73 12.88 -1.52 2.31
N GLN A 74 12.69 -2.83 2.45
CA GLN A 74 13.53 -3.85 1.81
C GLN A 74 13.49 -3.75 0.29
N GLU A 75 12.29 -3.58 -0.28
CA GLU A 75 12.06 -3.46 -1.72
C GLU A 75 12.17 -2.02 -2.23
N ARG A 76 12.59 -1.08 -1.38
CA ARG A 76 12.73 0.34 -1.70
C ARG A 76 11.46 0.94 -2.32
N LEU A 77 10.30 0.50 -1.87
CA LEU A 77 8.98 0.96 -2.26
C LEU A 77 8.64 2.29 -1.57
N THR A 78 8.22 3.29 -2.35
CA THR A 78 7.63 4.51 -1.82
C THR A 78 6.29 4.18 -1.16
N SER A 79 6.09 4.61 0.09
CA SER A 79 4.89 4.26 0.85
C SER A 79 4.43 5.40 1.75
N TYR A 80 3.12 5.48 1.99
CA TYR A 80 2.56 6.36 3.02
C TYR A 80 2.63 5.71 4.40
N ASN A 81 3.39 6.32 5.30
CA ASN A 81 3.42 5.97 6.71
C ASN A 81 2.29 6.74 7.43
N PHE A 82 1.23 6.04 7.81
CA PHE A 82 0.08 6.65 8.48
C PHE A 82 0.31 6.89 9.99
N ASN A 83 1.55 6.81 10.48
CA ASN A 83 1.93 7.07 11.86
C ASN A 83 1.27 6.11 12.88
N PHE A 84 1.47 4.80 12.68
CA PHE A 84 0.92 3.76 13.57
C PHE A 84 1.34 3.96 15.04
N ARG A 85 2.50 4.58 15.29
CA ARG A 85 3.01 4.89 16.63
C ARG A 85 2.17 5.92 17.38
N ALA A 86 1.51 6.83 16.67
CA ALA A 86 0.57 7.79 17.26
C ALA A 86 -0.88 7.25 17.26
N ILE A 87 -1.29 6.56 16.19
CA ILE A 87 -2.67 6.04 16.06
C ILE A 87 -2.98 4.95 17.08
N ILE A 88 -2.09 3.97 17.29
CA ILE A 88 -2.38 2.84 18.18
C ILE A 88 -2.65 3.32 19.63
N PRO A 89 -1.79 4.15 20.26
CA PRO A 89 -2.09 4.70 21.58
C PRO A 89 -3.39 5.50 21.61
N ALA A 90 -3.67 6.32 20.60
CA ALA A 90 -4.89 7.11 20.53
C ALA A 90 -6.16 6.22 20.45
N MET A 91 -6.10 5.11 19.69
CA MET A 91 -7.17 4.13 19.61
C MET A 91 -7.39 3.42 20.95
N ILE A 92 -6.31 3.00 21.61
CA ILE A 92 -6.38 2.33 22.92
C ILE A 92 -6.97 3.30 23.96
N ASP A 93 -6.48 4.53 23.99
CA ASP A 93 -7.00 5.60 24.84
C ASP A 93 -8.50 5.83 24.62
N PHE A 94 -8.93 5.86 23.36
CA PHE A 94 -10.35 6.02 23.02
C PHE A 94 -11.20 4.86 23.57
N VAL A 95 -10.76 3.61 23.41
CA VAL A 95 -11.51 2.42 23.86
C VAL A 95 -11.53 2.29 25.39
N LEU A 96 -10.42 2.60 26.07
CA LEU A 96 -10.30 2.44 27.52
C LEU A 96 -10.98 3.56 28.32
N ARG A 97 -11.21 4.72 27.71
CA ARG A 97 -11.94 5.82 28.36
C ARG A 97 -13.39 5.41 28.61
N LYS A 98 -13.74 5.16 29.88
CA LYS A 98 -15.07 4.70 30.36
C LYS A 98 -16.23 5.70 30.18
N GLU A 99 -16.05 6.81 29.49
CA GLU A 99 -17.07 7.88 29.44
C GLU A 99 -18.21 7.54 28.46
N ARG A 100 -19.37 7.20 29.03
CA ARG A 100 -20.62 6.82 28.32
C ARG A 100 -21.56 8.00 28.03
N SER A 101 -21.06 9.22 27.87
CA SER A 101 -21.94 10.37 27.60
C SER A 101 -22.26 10.49 26.11
N LEU A 102 -23.49 10.92 25.78
CA LEU A 102 -23.91 11.23 24.40
C LEU A 102 -23.01 12.29 23.73
N ALA A 103 -22.39 13.17 24.52
CA ALA A 103 -21.40 14.15 24.06
C ALA A 103 -20.11 13.50 23.52
N HIS A 104 -19.76 12.29 23.98
CA HIS A 104 -18.59 11.55 23.49
C HIS A 104 -18.80 11.01 22.06
N ARG A 105 -20.05 10.68 21.68
CA ARG A 105 -20.42 10.28 20.31
C ARG A 105 -20.36 11.42 19.29
N MET A 106 -20.41 12.67 19.76
CA MET A 106 -20.34 13.88 18.93
C MET A 106 -18.93 14.47 18.85
N ARG A 107 -17.90 13.77 19.35
CA ARG A 107 -16.52 14.23 19.21
C ARG A 107 -16.11 14.26 17.74
N LYS A 108 -15.42 15.34 17.36
CA LYS A 108 -14.77 15.44 16.05
C LYS A 108 -13.81 14.24 15.88
N PRO A 109 -13.70 13.68 14.67
CA PRO A 109 -12.67 12.70 14.37
C PRO A 109 -11.29 13.21 14.81
N LEU A 110 -10.51 12.36 15.48
CA LEU A 110 -9.09 12.64 15.72
C LEU A 110 -8.35 12.36 14.42
N GLU A 111 -7.74 13.40 13.85
CA GLU A 111 -6.87 13.28 12.70
C GLU A 111 -5.41 13.24 13.17
N ILE A 112 -4.66 12.27 12.68
CA ILE A 112 -3.23 12.11 12.94
C ILE A 112 -2.56 12.14 11.58
N GLU A 113 -1.67 13.11 11.41
CA GLU A 113 -0.93 13.28 10.16
C GLU A 113 0.07 12.13 9.97
N GLY A 114 0.09 11.60 8.75
CA GLY A 114 1.11 10.67 8.28
C GLY A 114 2.11 11.36 7.37
N THR A 115 3.00 10.59 6.76
CA THR A 115 4.02 11.13 5.86
C THR A 115 4.27 10.19 4.70
N ILE A 116 4.69 10.73 3.56
CA ILE A 116 5.16 9.95 2.43
C ILE A 116 6.64 9.66 2.63
N ILE A 117 6.98 8.38 2.67
CA ILE A 117 8.37 7.93 2.66
C ILE A 117 8.74 7.63 1.21
N GLU A 118 9.30 8.62 0.53
CA GLU A 118 9.76 8.50 -0.85
C GLU A 118 10.98 7.57 -0.95
N ARG A 119 10.89 6.62 -1.88
CA ARG A 119 11.95 5.67 -2.23
C ARG A 119 12.04 5.53 -3.76
N GLN A 120 12.44 4.37 -4.27
CA GLN A 120 12.86 4.22 -5.68
C GLN A 120 11.72 4.00 -6.68
N THR A 121 10.50 3.79 -6.21
CA THR A 121 9.39 3.35 -7.07
C THR A 121 8.54 4.50 -7.62
N VAL A 122 8.88 5.76 -7.34
CA VAL A 122 8.20 6.93 -7.91
C VAL A 122 9.20 7.90 -8.54
N CYS A 123 8.77 8.65 -9.55
CA CYS A 123 9.54 9.77 -10.08
C CYS A 123 8.62 10.83 -10.67
N SER A 124 9.10 12.08 -10.76
CA SER A 124 8.38 13.10 -11.52
C SER A 124 8.42 12.77 -13.02
N ARG A 125 7.33 13.06 -13.74
CA ARG A 125 7.23 12.83 -15.19
C ARG A 125 8.30 13.57 -16.00
N ALA A 126 8.81 14.69 -15.50
CA ALA A 126 9.90 15.44 -16.14
C ALA A 126 11.23 14.65 -16.18
N TYR A 127 11.46 13.72 -15.24
CA TYR A 127 12.67 12.89 -15.17
C TYR A 127 12.55 11.58 -15.96
N ALA A 128 11.35 11.15 -16.34
CA ALA A 128 11.10 9.89 -17.04
C ALA A 128 11.53 9.92 -18.53
N SER A 129 11.67 11.12 -19.11
CA SER A 129 11.99 11.34 -20.52
C SER A 129 13.49 11.48 -20.84
N THR A 130 14.36 11.28 -19.85
CA THR A 130 15.84 11.31 -19.98
C THR A 130 16.43 9.92 -19.73
#